data_AF-A0A6A4UD79-F1
#
_entry.id   AF-A0A6A4UD79-F1
#
_cell.length_a   1.000
_cell.length_b   1.000
_cell.length_c   1.000
_cell.angle_alpha   90.00
_cell.angle_beta   90.00
_cell.angle_gamma   90.00
#
_symmetry.space_group_name_H-M   'P 1'
#
loop_
_entity.id
_entity.type
_entity.pdbx_description
1 polymer ?
#
loop_
_entity_poly.entity_id
_entity_poly.type
_entity_poly.pdbx_seq_one_letter_code
_entity_poly.pdbx_strand_id
1 'polypeptide(L)' 'MQKDDENKVPLLNNLTAEQRLIESLRLYFLARELKKAALKTLEPNMSEEEIEKKVKEIFSNAKH' A
#
# COMPACT_ATOMS: atom_id res chain seq x y z
N MET A 1 -18.26 -17.93 19.49
CA MET A 1 -16.91 -17.33 19.41
C MET A 1 -16.16 -18.06 18.29
N GLN A 2 -16.49 -17.75 17.03
CA GLN A 2 -15.77 -18.27 15.87
C GLN A 2 -14.63 -17.29 15.59
N LYS A 3 -13.41 -17.82 15.72
CA LYS A 3 -12.14 -17.11 15.65
C LYS A 3 -11.63 -17.16 14.21
N ASP A 4 -11.22 -15.99 13.72
CA ASP A 4 -10.05 -15.80 12.84
C ASP A 4 -10.04 -16.42 11.42
N ASP A 5 -11.15 -16.35 10.65
CA ASP A 5 -11.12 -16.72 9.21
C ASP A 5 -11.28 -15.55 8.22
N GLU A 6 -11.49 -14.32 8.67
CA GLU A 6 -11.83 -13.19 7.77
C GLU A 6 -10.66 -12.46 7.10
N ASN A 7 -9.39 -12.85 7.32
CA ASN A 7 -8.27 -12.04 6.83
C ASN A 7 -7.02 -12.83 6.41
N LYS A 8 -7.20 -14.00 5.77
CA LYS A 8 -6.07 -14.66 5.11
C LYS A 8 -5.83 -13.98 3.76
N VAL A 9 -4.89 -13.03 3.72
CA VAL A 9 -4.31 -12.56 2.44
C VAL A 9 -3.81 -13.82 1.73
N PRO A 10 -4.34 -14.17 0.54
CA PRO A 10 -3.86 -15.34 -0.17
C PRO A 10 -2.37 -15.18 -0.35
N LEU A 11 -1.57 -16.17 0.07
CA LEU A 11 -0.17 -16.21 -0.31
C LEU A 11 -0.14 -16.08 -1.83
N LEU A 12 0.48 -15.01 -2.34
CA LEU A 12 0.48 -14.65 -3.77
C LEU A 12 0.88 -15.84 -4.66
N ASN A 13 1.60 -16.80 -4.09
CA ASN A 13 2.06 -18.03 -4.72
C ASN A 13 0.94 -18.94 -5.24
N ASN A 14 -0.27 -18.89 -4.66
CA ASN A 14 -1.40 -19.75 -5.06
C ASN A 14 -2.39 -19.06 -6.02
N LEU A 15 -2.08 -17.84 -6.45
CA LEU A 15 -2.92 -17.07 -7.37
C LEU A 15 -2.51 -17.31 -8.83
N THR A 16 -3.49 -17.35 -9.73
CA THR A 16 -3.24 -17.25 -11.18
C THR A 16 -2.51 -15.94 -11.49
N ALA A 17 -1.89 -15.82 -12.66
CA ALA A 17 -1.18 -14.59 -13.04
C ALA A 17 -2.10 -13.35 -12.99
N GLU A 18 -3.33 -13.48 -13.45
CA GLU A 18 -4.34 -12.41 -13.41
C GLU A 18 -4.72 -12.04 -11.97
N GLN A 19 -5.05 -13.02 -11.13
CA GLN A 19 -5.40 -12.78 -9.73
C GLN A 19 -4.24 -12.15 -8.96
N ARG A 20 -3.01 -12.59 -9.24
CA ARG A 20 -1.79 -12.05 -8.65
C ARG A 20 -1.57 -10.60 -9.06
N LEU A 21 -1.82 -10.25 -10.32
CA LEU A 21 -1.74 -8.87 -10.79
C LEU A 21 -2.77 -7.99 -10.06
N ILE A 22 -4.02 -8.44 -9.99
CA ILE A 22 -5.11 -7.73 -9.29
C ILE A 22 -4.74 -7.48 -7.83
N GLU A 23 -4.30 -8.53 -7.11
CA GLU A 23 -3.95 -8.41 -5.69
C GLU A 23 -2.69 -7.55 -5.49
N SER A 24 -1.70 -7.64 -6.37
CA SER A 24 -0.51 -6.80 -6.32
C SER A 24 -0.86 -5.31 -6.50
N LEU A 25 -1.76 -4.99 -7.43
CA LEU A 25 -2.25 -3.62 -7.61
C LEU A 25 -3.00 -3.12 -6.38
N ARG A 26 -3.89 -3.95 -5.82
CA ARG A 26 -4.61 -3.62 -4.59
C ARG A 26 -3.65 -3.32 -3.44
N LEU A 27 -2.67 -4.20 -3.22
CA LEU A 27 -1.66 -4.02 -2.17
C LEU A 27 -0.80 -2.77 -2.42
N TYR A 28 -0.43 -2.48 -3.67
CA TYR A 28 0.29 -1.26 -4.03
C TYR A 28 -0.48 0.00 -3.63
N PHE A 29 -1.76 0.10 -3.97
CA PHE A 29 -2.56 1.26 -3.60
C PHE A 29 -2.79 1.37 -2.09
N LEU A 30 -3.05 0.26 -1.41
CA LEU A 30 -3.16 0.24 0.06
C LEU A 30 -1.87 0.71 0.74
N ALA A 31 -0.71 0.25 0.26
CA ALA A 31 0.58 0.67 0.79
C ALA A 31 0.80 2.18 0.61
N ARG A 32 0.38 2.75 -0.52
CA ARG A 32 0.45 4.21 -0.76
C ARG A 32 -0.40 4.99 0.25
N GLU A 33 -1.64 4.56 0.48
CA GLU A 33 -2.53 5.20 1.45
C GLU A 33 -1.98 5.11 2.87
N LEU A 34 -1.47 3.94 3.26
CA LEU A 34 -0.84 3.75 4.58
C LEU A 34 0.39 4.65 4.73
N LYS A 35 1.22 4.77 3.69
CA LYS A 35 2.40 5.64 3.74
C LYS A 35 2.02 7.11 3.86
N LYS A 36 0.99 7.54 3.13
CA LYS A 36 0.43 8.88 3.23
C LYS A 36 -0.06 9.17 4.64
N ALA A 37 -0.85 8.28 5.24
CA ALA A 37 -1.35 8.42 6.61
C ALA A 37 -0.19 8.52 7.61
N ALA A 38 0.82 7.66 7.48
CA ALA A 38 2.00 7.70 8.34
C ALA A 38 2.77 9.03 8.22
N LEU A 39 2.91 9.58 7.01
CA LEU A 39 3.55 10.89 6.81
C LEU A 39 2.76 12.01 7.48
N LYS A 40 1.43 12.01 7.39
CA LYS A 40 0.58 12.99 8.10
C LYS A 40 0.80 12.95 9.61
N THR A 41 1.01 11.76 10.18
CA THR A 41 1.25 11.59 11.62
C THR A 41 2.66 12.00 12.02
N LEU A 42 3.67 11.63 11.24
CA LEU A 42 5.08 11.87 11.57
C LEU A 42 5.53 13.31 11.25
N GLU A 43 4.91 13.93 10.26
CA GLU A 43 5.31 15.22 9.70
C GLU A 43 4.10 16.16 9.60
N PRO A 44 3.50 16.57 10.73
CA PRO A 44 2.23 17.30 10.76
C PRO A 44 2.29 18.69 10.12
N ASN A 45 3.50 19.23 9.90
CA ASN A 45 3.71 20.52 9.27
C ASN A 45 3.78 20.45 7.74
N MET A 46 3.88 19.25 7.15
CA MET A 46 3.86 19.13 5.70
C MET A 46 2.46 19.40 5.16
N SER A 47 2.39 20.19 4.10
CA SER A 47 1.17 20.35 3.32
C SER A 47 0.78 19.05 2.62
N GLU A 48 -0.50 18.94 2.23
CA GLU A 48 -0.99 17.78 1.48
C GLU A 48 -0.19 17.56 0.17
N GLU A 49 0.20 18.64 -0.51
CA GLU A 49 0.97 18.61 -1.76
C GLU A 49 2.38 18.06 -1.53
N GLU A 50 3.04 18.43 -0.44
CA GLU A 50 4.36 17.92 -0.06
C GLU A 50 4.30 16.44 0.32
N ILE A 51 3.25 16.03 1.03
CA ILE A 51 3.01 14.62 1.38
C ILE A 51 2.79 13.80 0.11
N GLU A 52 1.95 14.26 -0.82
CA GLU A 52 1.72 13.57 -2.09
C GLU A 52 2.98 13.45 -2.93
N LYS A 53 3.78 14.53 -3.02
CA LYS A 53 5.07 14.51 -3.70
C LYS A 53 6.00 13.47 -3.08
N LYS A 54 6.09 13.43 -1.75
CA LYS A 54 6.96 12.50 -1.03
C LYS A 54 6.49 11.04 -1.14
N VAL A 55 5.18 10.78 -1.07
CA VAL A 55 4.61 9.45 -1.36
C VAL A 55 4.94 9.05 -2.80
N LYS A 56 4.77 9.96 -3.76
CA LYS A 56 5.14 9.70 -5.15
C LYS A 56 6.62 9.38 -5.29
N GLU A 57 7.52 10.14 -4.68
CA GLU A 57 8.97 9.87 -4.70
C GLU A 57 9.30 8.47 -4.17
N ILE A 58 8.72 8.09 -3.02
CA ILE A 58 8.97 6.79 -2.38
C ILE A 58 8.53 5.61 -3.27
N PHE A 59 7.37 5.73 -3.93
CA PHE A 59 6.82 4.65 -4.76
C PHE A 59 7.27 4.73 -6.24
N SER A 60 7.73 5.89 -6.71
CA SER A 60 8.25 6.07 -8.08
C SER A 60 9.74 5.72 -8.18
N ASN A 61 10.51 5.89 -7.09
CA ASN A 61 11.89 5.43 -7.00
C ASN A 61 12.01 3.90 -6.87
N ALA A 62 10.91 3.15 -7.05
CA ALA A 62 10.92 1.70 -7.12
C ALA A 62 11.50 1.14 -8.45
N LYS A 63 12.02 1.97 -9.36
CA LYS A 63 12.79 1.54 -10.54
C LYS A 63 13.97 2.48 -10.85
N HIS A 64 15.19 1.99 -10.60
CA HIS A 64 16.15 1.61 -11.65
C HIS A 64 17.10 0.56 -11.10
#